data_AF-A0ABC9QQC5-F1
#
_entry.id   AF-A0ABC9QQC5-F1
#
_cell.length_a   1.000
_cell.length_b   1.000
_cell.length_c   1.000
_cell.angle_alpha   90.00
_cell.angle_beta   90.00
_cell.angle_gamma   90.00
#
_symmetry.space_group_name_H-M   'P 1'
#
loop_
_entity.id
_entity.type
_entity.pdbx_description
1 polymer ?
#
loop_
_entity_poly.entity_id
_entity_poly.type
_entity_poly.pdbx_seq_one_letter_code
_entity_poly.pdbx_strand_id
1 'polypeptide(L)'
;MSLGAVVRLIFCYTLEGVILDLRAYRLRAYYHENKDTLLIKGKKRLLYNYIKAHIALNLLWTIRNRAYHWENLLKIQPNNRPRITTSFSGKTKNIPMDRILVIGIEPNKITLFLDDLIKSVGNKDFADLSSL
;
A
#
# COMPACT_ATOMS: atom_id res chain seq x y z
N MET A 1 -11.17 -13.54 -13.58
CA MET A 1 -10.04 -13.58 -12.62
C MET A 1 -10.31 -12.59 -11.50
N SER A 2 -10.13 -12.95 -10.22
CA SER A 2 -10.41 -12.01 -9.10
C SER A 2 -9.23 -11.07 -8.84
N LEU A 3 -9.48 -9.88 -8.27
CA LEU A 3 -8.42 -8.95 -7.88
C LEU A 3 -7.36 -9.61 -6.99
N GLY A 4 -7.80 -10.44 -6.04
CA GLY A 4 -6.89 -11.19 -5.17
C GLY A 4 -6.01 -12.19 -5.94
N ALA A 5 -6.53 -12.84 -6.98
CA ALA A 5 -5.74 -13.72 -7.84
C ALA A 5 -4.70 -12.92 -8.65
N VAL A 6 -5.08 -11.76 -9.19
CA VAL A 6 -4.16 -10.86 -9.90
C VAL A 6 -3.03 -10.41 -8.97
N VAL A 7 -3.35 -9.90 -7.77
CA VAL A 7 -2.35 -9.48 -6.78
C VAL A 7 -1.39 -10.62 -6.42
N ARG A 8 -1.89 -11.85 -6.25
CA ARG A 8 -1.05 -13.02 -5.98
C ARG A 8 -0.12 -13.37 -7.13
N LEU A 9 -0.59 -13.28 -8.38
CA LEU A 9 0.24 -13.50 -9.56
C LEU A 9 1.36 -12.45 -9.65
N ILE A 10 1.03 -11.18 -9.39
CA ILE A 10 2.01 -10.09 -9.35
C ILE A 10 3.13 -10.40 -8.34
N PHE A 11 2.77 -10.89 -7.16
CA PHE A 11 3.75 -11.28 -6.14
C PHE A 11 4.55 -12.51 -6.54
N CYS A 12 3.91 -13.52 -7.13
CA CYS A 12 4.55 -14.75 -7.59
C CYS A 12 5.63 -14.48 -8.64
N TYR A 13 5.37 -13.57 -9.58
CA TYR A 13 6.31 -13.16 -10.61
C TYR A 13 7.18 -11.94 -10.24
N THR A 14 7.09 -11.44 -9.00
CA THR A 14 7.84 -10.27 -8.51
C THR A 14 7.69 -9.00 -9.36
N LEU A 15 6.48 -8.79 -9.91
CA LEU A 15 6.18 -7.69 -10.84
C LEU A 15 5.75 -6.39 -10.14
N GLU A 16 5.86 -6.31 -8.81
CA GLU A 16 5.31 -5.19 -8.03
C GLU A 16 5.85 -3.83 -8.51
N GLY A 17 7.17 -3.74 -8.66
CA GLY A 17 7.85 -2.52 -9.08
C GLY A 17 7.75 -2.20 -10.57
N VAL A 18 7.23 -3.12 -11.39
CA VAL A 18 6.97 -2.92 -12.82
C VAL A 18 5.57 -2.36 -13.02
N ILE A 19 4.60 -2.85 -12.26
CA ILE A 19 3.19 -2.50 -12.43
C ILE A 19 2.83 -1.17 -11.78
N LEU A 20 3.48 -0.83 -10.67
CA LEU A 20 3.24 0.43 -9.96
C LEU A 20 4.56 1.17 -9.73
N ASP A 21 4.65 2.42 -10.22
CA ASP A 21 5.73 3.33 -9.87
C ASP A 21 5.31 4.28 -8.75
N LEU A 22 5.68 3.91 -7.53
CA LEU A 22 5.40 4.63 -6.30
C LEU A 22 6.61 5.38 -5.74
N ARG A 23 7.66 5.60 -6.53
CA ARG A 23 8.88 6.29 -6.06
C ARG A 23 8.59 7.67 -5.48
N ALA A 24 7.75 8.46 -6.16
CA ALA A 24 7.39 9.82 -5.77
C ALA A 24 6.44 9.89 -4.55
N TYR A 25 5.67 8.83 -4.28
CA TYR A 25 4.61 8.84 -3.28
C TYR A 25 5.15 8.53 -1.88
N ARG A 26 4.63 9.23 -0.87
CA ARG A 26 4.99 9.04 0.54
C ARG A 26 3.83 8.39 1.29
N LEU A 27 4.08 7.25 1.92
CA LEU A 27 3.07 6.53 2.69
C LEU A 27 2.55 7.36 3.88
N ARG A 28 3.36 8.29 4.39
CA ARG A 28 2.94 9.24 5.42
C ARG A 28 1.79 10.16 5.00
N ALA A 29 1.54 10.33 3.69
CA ALA A 29 0.40 11.09 3.19
C ALA A 29 -0.95 10.44 3.54
N TYR A 30 -0.97 9.12 3.76
CA TYR A 30 -2.19 8.35 4.02
C TYR A 30 -2.45 8.06 5.49
N TYR A 31 -1.42 8.16 6.34
CA TYR A 31 -1.52 8.11 7.80
C TYR A 31 -0.22 8.68 8.40
N HIS A 32 -0.35 9.62 9.34
CA HIS A 32 0.78 10.42 9.81
C HIS A 32 1.87 9.62 10.56
N GLU A 33 1.54 8.46 11.15
CA GLU A 33 2.51 7.57 11.81
C GLU A 33 3.22 6.60 10.86
N ASN A 34 2.76 6.47 9.59
CA ASN A 34 3.42 5.62 8.60
C ASN A 34 4.90 6.03 8.43
N LYS A 35 5.75 5.04 8.19
CA LYS A 35 7.18 5.25 7.92
C LYS A 35 7.47 5.03 6.45
N ASP A 36 8.16 6.01 5.86
CA ASP A 36 8.72 5.92 4.50
C ASP A 36 10.15 5.33 4.47
N THR A 37 10.59 4.78 5.61
CA THR A 37 11.93 4.24 5.79
C THR A 37 11.90 2.88 6.44
N LEU A 38 12.88 2.04 6.09
CA LEU A 38 13.18 0.78 6.74
C LEU A 38 14.44 0.89 7.58
N LEU A 39 14.47 0.13 8.67
CA LEU A 39 15.67 -0.08 9.46
C LEU A 39 16.28 -1.43 9.08
N ILE A 40 17.49 -1.39 8.52
CA ILE A 40 18.24 -2.57 8.09
C ILE A 40 19.63 -2.48 8.73
N LYS A 41 19.95 -3.42 9.63
CA LYS A 41 21.23 -3.43 10.36
C LYS A 41 21.50 -2.09 11.06
N GLY A 42 20.48 -1.52 11.70
CA GLY A 42 20.54 -0.24 12.41
C GLY A 42 20.60 1.01 11.51
N LYS A 43 20.66 0.86 10.19
CA LYS A 43 20.69 1.99 9.24
C LYS A 43 19.31 2.23 8.65
N LYS A 44 18.85 3.49 8.72
CA LYS A 44 17.61 3.93 8.06
C LYS A 44 17.84 4.04 6.55
N ARG A 45 16.96 3.45 5.76
CA ARG A 45 16.94 3.54 4.30
C ARG A 45 15.54 3.90 3.82
N LEU A 46 15.42 4.66 2.74
CA LEU A 46 14.13 4.91 2.10
C LEU A 46 13.53 3.60 1.55
N LEU A 47 12.20 3.54 1.50
CA LEU A 47 11.50 2.42 0.88
C LEU A 47 11.77 2.35 -0.62
N TYR A 48 12.23 1.19 -1.09
CA TYR A 48 12.35 0.88 -2.51
C TYR A 48 10.96 0.81 -3.17
N ASN A 49 10.91 1.07 -4.48
CA ASN A 49 9.65 1.09 -5.24
C ASN A 49 8.84 -0.21 -5.07
N TYR A 50 9.48 -1.36 -5.27
CA TYR A 50 8.79 -2.65 -5.17
C TYR A 50 8.20 -2.91 -3.78
N ILE A 51 8.79 -2.37 -2.71
CA ILE A 51 8.24 -2.50 -1.35
C ILE A 51 6.98 -1.63 -1.21
N LYS A 52 7.04 -0.38 -1.69
CA LYS A 52 5.86 0.50 -1.72
C LYS A 52 4.74 -0.13 -2.54
N ALA A 53 5.04 -0.66 -3.71
CA ALA A 53 4.08 -1.34 -4.57
C ALA A 53 3.48 -2.58 -3.90
N HIS A 54 4.31 -3.42 -3.26
CA HIS A 54 3.84 -4.57 -2.50
C HIS A 54 2.88 -4.19 -1.37
N ILE A 55 3.22 -3.15 -0.61
CA ILE A 55 2.38 -2.59 0.45
C ILE A 55 1.06 -2.08 -0.13
N ALA A 56 1.13 -1.29 -1.21
CA ALA A 56 -0.04 -0.68 -1.82
C ALA A 56 -1.00 -1.72 -2.42
N LEU A 57 -0.50 -2.78 -3.04
CA LEU A 57 -1.32 -3.89 -3.54
C LEU A 57 -2.04 -4.65 -2.42
N ASN A 58 -1.39 -4.86 -1.27
CA ASN A 58 -2.05 -5.46 -0.11
C ASN A 58 -3.11 -4.54 0.51
N LEU A 59 -2.84 -3.23 0.56
CA LEU A 59 -3.81 -2.23 1.01
C LEU A 59 -5.01 -2.16 0.06
N LEU A 60 -4.80 -2.17 -1.26
CA LEU A 60 -5.86 -2.23 -2.26
C LEU A 60 -6.73 -3.48 -2.08
N TRP A 61 -6.09 -4.64 -1.88
CA TRP A 61 -6.82 -5.89 -1.59
C TRP A 61 -7.64 -5.78 -0.30
N THR A 62 -7.09 -5.15 0.74
CA THR A 62 -7.77 -4.93 2.03
C THR A 62 -8.97 -4.00 1.89
N ILE A 63 -8.83 -2.89 1.17
CA ILE A 63 -9.91 -1.95 0.85
C ILE A 63 -11.02 -2.71 0.12
N ARG A 64 -10.68 -3.45 -0.96
CA ARG A 64 -11.65 -4.23 -1.72
C ARG A 64 -12.43 -5.22 -0.85
N ASN A 65 -11.75 -5.93 0.05
CA ASN A 65 -12.42 -6.91 0.91
C ASN A 65 -13.33 -6.24 1.95
N ARG A 66 -12.94 -5.07 2.47
CA ARG A 66 -13.75 -4.31 3.43
C ARG A 66 -14.92 -3.59 2.76
N ALA A 67 -14.77 -3.16 1.51
CA ALA A 67 -15.81 -2.46 0.75
C ALA A 67 -17.09 -3.29 0.53
N TYR A 68 -17.04 -4.62 0.70
CA TYR A 68 -18.23 -5.46 0.72
C TYR A 68 -19.26 -5.03 1.78
N HIS A 69 -18.77 -4.48 2.89
CA HIS A 69 -19.56 -3.81 3.91
C HIS A 69 -18.97 -2.41 4.08
N TRP A 70 -19.43 -1.47 3.25
CA TRP A 70 -18.79 -0.16 3.05
C TRP A 70 -18.50 0.58 4.36
N GLU A 71 -19.31 0.41 5.41
CA GLU A 71 -19.09 1.04 6.72
C GLU A 71 -17.77 0.59 7.38
N ASN A 72 -17.25 -0.59 7.02
CA ASN A 72 -15.95 -1.07 7.46
C ASN A 72 -14.78 -0.24 6.94
N LEU A 73 -14.96 0.54 5.86
CA LEU A 73 -13.96 1.48 5.36
C LEU A 73 -13.77 2.66 6.31
N LEU A 74 -14.83 3.02 7.06
CA LEU A 74 -14.82 4.15 7.98
C LEU A 74 -14.37 3.80 9.41
N LYS A 75 -14.24 2.49 9.71
CA LYS A 75 -13.92 2.02 11.06
C LYS A 75 -12.48 2.35 11.44
N ILE A 76 -12.32 2.89 12.65
CA ILE A 76 -11.04 3.06 13.34
C ILE A 76 -10.91 2.04 14.48
N GLN A 77 -9.68 1.79 14.92
CA GLN A 77 -9.40 1.01 16.12
C GLN A 77 -9.64 1.85 17.39
N PRO A 78 -9.86 1.24 18.57
CA PRO A 78 -10.06 1.96 19.83
C PRO A 78 -8.89 2.87 20.23
N ASN A 79 -7.68 2.57 19.78
CA ASN A 79 -6.48 3.37 19.98
C ASN A 79 -6.30 4.50 18.93
N ASN A 80 -7.38 4.87 18.25
CA ASN A 80 -7.40 5.89 17.20
C ASN A 80 -6.53 5.58 15.98
N ARG A 81 -6.21 4.31 15.74
CA ARG A 81 -5.45 3.87 14.56
C ARG A 81 -6.33 3.42 13.40
N PRO A 82 -5.84 3.52 12.16
CA PRO A 82 -6.54 2.97 11.01
C PRO A 82 -6.82 1.47 11.14
N ARG A 83 -7.99 1.03 10.65
CA ARG A 83 -8.31 -0.41 10.53
C ARG A 83 -7.94 -0.99 9.17
N ILE A 84 -7.71 -0.13 8.17
CA ILE A 84 -7.12 -0.49 6.89
C ILE A 84 -5.61 -0.44 7.06
N THR A 85 -5.01 -1.59 7.33
CA THR A 85 -3.57 -1.72 7.55
C THR A 85 -3.03 -2.95 6.83
N THR A 86 -1.74 -2.91 6.51
CA THR A 86 -0.97 -4.07 6.08
C THR A 86 0.37 -4.11 6.80
N SER A 87 0.88 -5.32 7.01
CA SER A 87 2.20 -5.55 7.58
C SER A 87 3.16 -6.01 6.49
N PHE A 88 4.36 -5.45 6.47
CA PHE A 88 5.45 -5.88 5.61
C PHE A 88 6.61 -6.37 6.48
N SER A 89 7.03 -7.61 6.25
CA SER A 89 8.21 -8.22 6.89
C SER A 89 9.18 -8.67 5.81
N GLY A 90 10.46 -8.32 5.94
CA GLY A 90 11.51 -8.64 4.95
C GLY A 90 11.82 -10.14 4.77
N LYS A 91 11.12 -11.02 5.49
CA LYS A 91 11.27 -12.48 5.42
C LYS A 91 11.03 -13.04 4.02
N THR A 92 10.18 -12.40 3.22
CA THR A 92 9.88 -12.82 1.85
C THR A 92 11.00 -12.60 0.84
N LYS A 93 12.09 -11.86 1.18
CA LYS A 93 13.19 -11.58 0.24
C LYS A 93 14.61 -11.67 0.85
N ASN A 94 14.80 -12.42 1.94
CA ASN A 94 16.10 -12.46 2.66
C ASN A 94 16.64 -11.08 3.04
N ILE A 95 15.76 -10.09 3.25
CA ILE A 95 16.16 -8.75 3.69
C ILE A 95 16.10 -8.77 5.21
N PRO A 96 17.25 -8.68 5.92
CA PRO A 96 17.27 -8.60 7.38
C PRO A 96 16.71 -7.24 7.78
N MET A 97 15.39 -7.14 7.88
CA MET A 97 14.72 -5.99 8.46
C MET A 97 14.70 -6.15 9.97
N ASP A 98 15.09 -5.10 10.66
CA ASP A 98 15.19 -5.13 12.12
C ASP A 98 13.79 -5.12 12.78
N ARG A 99 12.76 -4.66 12.05
CA ARG A 99 11.37 -4.55 12.53
C ARG A 99 10.35 -4.77 11.41
N ILE A 100 9.16 -5.25 11.77
CA ILE A 100 7.99 -5.30 10.89
C ILE A 100 7.52 -3.86 10.63
N LEU A 101 7.26 -3.54 9.37
CA LEU A 101 6.66 -2.28 8.98
C LEU A 101 5.14 -2.45 8.93
N VAL A 102 4.40 -1.66 9.70
CA VAL A 102 2.93 -1.62 9.62
C VAL A 102 2.54 -0.31 8.97
N ILE A 103 1.78 -0.38 7.89
CA ILE A 103 1.29 0.78 7.13
C ILE A 103 -0.23 0.80 7.18
N GLY A 104 -0.79 1.95 7.50
CA GLY A 104 -2.23 2.19 7.54
C GLY A 104 -2.69 3.26 6.56
N ILE A 105 -4.00 3.30 6.30
CA ILE A 105 -4.67 4.38 5.56
C ILE A 105 -5.82 4.90 6.43
N GLU A 106 -5.79 6.18 6.78
CA GLU A 106 -6.90 6.84 7.46
C GLU A 106 -8.16 6.80 6.58
N PRO A 107 -9.37 6.63 7.16
CA PRO A 107 -10.60 6.54 6.37
C PRO A 107 -10.81 7.69 5.37
N ASN A 108 -10.50 8.92 5.78
CA ASN A 108 -10.60 10.13 4.94
C ASN A 108 -9.47 10.27 3.90
N LYS A 109 -8.50 9.34 3.87
CA LYS A 109 -7.38 9.30 2.91
C LYS A 109 -7.48 8.13 1.92
N ILE A 110 -8.55 7.32 1.99
CA ILE A 110 -8.76 6.19 1.07
C ILE A 110 -8.84 6.68 -0.38
N THR A 111 -9.64 7.72 -0.68
CA THR A 111 -9.78 8.25 -2.03
C THR A 111 -8.43 8.77 -2.56
N LEU A 112 -7.71 9.56 -1.77
CA LEU A 112 -6.38 10.05 -2.12
C LEU A 112 -5.43 8.89 -2.47
N PHE A 113 -5.43 7.83 -1.67
CA PHE A 113 -4.62 6.64 -1.93
C PHE A 113 -4.99 5.94 -3.24
N LEU A 114 -6.29 5.84 -3.55
CA LEU A 114 -6.76 5.21 -4.79
C LEU A 114 -6.42 6.06 -6.02
N ASP A 115 -6.56 7.38 -5.93
CA ASP A 115 -6.21 8.31 -7.02
C ASP A 115 -4.71 8.24 -7.33
N ASP A 116 -3.88 8.23 -6.28
CA ASP A 116 -2.43 8.10 -6.40
C ASP A 116 -2.04 6.75 -7.03
N LEU A 117 -2.75 5.67 -6.70
CA LEU A 117 -2.56 4.37 -7.33
C LEU A 117 -2.91 4.38 -8.82
N ILE A 118 -4.07 4.95 -9.19
CA ILE A 118 -4.50 5.06 -10.59
C ILE A 118 -3.48 5.84 -11.40
N LYS A 119 -3.04 6.99 -10.89
CA LYS A 119 -2.01 7.84 -11.51
C LYS A 119 -0.67 7.12 -11.65
N SER A 120 -0.30 6.27 -10.69
CA SER A 120 0.96 5.52 -10.71
C SER A 120 1.06 4.46 -11.83
N VAL A 121 -0.06 4.07 -12.44
CA VAL A 121 -0.06 3.17 -13.60
C VAL A 121 0.46 3.88 -14.86
N GLY A 122 0.40 5.22 -14.91
CA GLY A 122 0.89 6.01 -16.04
C GLY A 122 0.07 5.87 -17.33
N ASN A 123 -1.12 5.27 -17.26
CA ASN A 123 -2.06 5.20 -18.37
C ASN A 123 -2.97 6.43 -18.37
N LYS A 124 -2.97 7.18 -19.47
CA LYS A 124 -3.75 8.41 -19.63
C LYS A 124 -5.26 8.17 -19.55
N ASP A 125 -5.73 7.06 -20.11
CA ASP A 125 -7.16 6.71 -20.10
C ASP A 125 -7.67 6.43 -18.68
N PHE A 126 -6.78 5.96 -17.79
CA PHE A 126 -7.10 5.77 -16.37
C PHE A 126 -6.98 7.06 -15.56
N ALA A 127 -6.18 8.03 -15.99
CA ALA A 127 -6.05 9.30 -15.28
C ALA A 127 -7.39 10.07 -15.25
N ASP A 128 -8.17 9.98 -16.33
CA ASP A 128 -9.49 10.60 -16.43
C ASP A 128 -10.52 9.99 -15.44
N LEU A 129 -10.32 8.74 -15.02
CA LEU A 129 -11.13 8.10 -13.97
C LEU A 129 -10.86 8.66 -12.57
N SER A 130 -9.70 9.30 -12.34
CA SER A 130 -9.38 9.93 -11.06
C SER A 130 -10.01 11.32 -10.87
N SER A 131 -10.69 11.83 -11.90
CA SER A 131 -11.43 13.11 -11.88
C SER A 131 -12.96 12.95 -11.83
N LEU A 132 -13.45 11.70 -11.80
CA LEU A 132 -14.87 11.34 -11.64
C LEU A 132 -15.27 11.30 -10.16
#